data_AF-A0A537BK87-F1
#
_entry.id   AF-A0A537BK87-F1
#
_cell.length_a   1.000
_cell.length_b   1.000
_cell.length_c   1.000
_cell.angle_alpha   90.00
_cell.angle_beta   90.00
_cell.angle_gamma   90.00
#
_symmetry.space_group_name_H-M   'P 1'
#
loop_
_entity.id
_entity.type
_entity.pdbx_description
1 polymer ?
#
loop_
_entity_poly.entity_id
_entity_poly.type
_entity_poly.pdbx_seq_one_letter_code
_entity_poly.pdbx_strand_id
1 'polypeptide(L)'
;MTNQDLSAYAALLLRVSVAVMFYAHAWLKIKVFTPAGTAKYFESLGVPGFLAYLTIAAEIGGGTLLLLGIETRWIALLLVPLIAGTIVLVHGKNGWLFS
;
A
#
# COMPACT_ATOMS: atom_id res chain seq x y z
N MET A 1 15.20 -28.73 9.40
CA MET A 1 15.52 -27.62 10.33
C MET A 1 15.60 -26.35 9.50
N THR A 2 14.73 -25.36 9.71
CA THR A 2 14.82 -24.06 9.04
C THR A 2 15.95 -23.26 9.68
N ASN A 3 16.84 -22.70 8.87
CA ASN A 3 17.86 -21.79 9.35
C ASN A 3 17.16 -20.50 9.83
N GLN A 4 17.21 -20.25 11.14
CA GLN A 4 16.47 -19.15 11.77
C GLN A 4 16.95 -17.77 11.30
N ASP A 5 18.24 -17.63 11.00
CA ASP A 5 18.80 -16.38 10.47
C ASP A 5 18.27 -16.10 9.07
N LEU A 6 18.26 -17.10 8.19
CA LEU A 6 17.66 -16.97 6.86
C LEU A 6 16.17 -16.62 6.93
N SER A 7 15.44 -17.20 7.88
CA SER A 7 14.03 -16.86 8.11
C SER A 7 13.84 -15.41 8.55
N ALA A 8 14.71 -14.89 9.42
CA ALA A 8 14.66 -13.51 9.87
C ALA A 8 14.96 -12.52 8.73
N TYR A 9 15.98 -12.81 7.93
CA TYR A 9 16.32 -12.01 6.75
C TYR A 9 15.22 -12.03 5.70
N ALA A 10 14.61 -13.18 5.43
CA ALA A 10 13.48 -13.28 4.50
C ALA A 10 12.28 -12.43 4.96
N ALA A 11 11.95 -12.48 6.26
CA ALA A 11 10.87 -11.67 6.82
C ALA A 11 11.19 -10.17 6.79
N LEU A 12 12.44 -9.78 7.04
CA LEU A 12 12.88 -8.39 6.91
C LEU A 12 12.77 -7.90 5.47
N LEU A 13 13.30 -8.67 4.51
CA LEU A 13 13.26 -8.36 3.09
C LEU A 13 11.80 -8.16 2.63
N LEU A 14 10.91 -9.08 2.99
CA LEU A 14 9.49 -8.97 2.67
C LEU A 14 8.88 -7.66 3.18
N ARG A 15 9.14 -7.29 4.44
CA ARG A 15 8.62 -6.05 5.02
C ARG A 15 9.15 -4.81 4.31
N VAL A 16 10.45 -4.79 4.00
CA VAL A 16 11.07 -3.67 3.27
C VAL A 16 10.45 -3.56 1.87
N SER A 17 10.33 -4.66 1.13
CA SER A 17 9.73 -4.65 -0.21
C SER A 17 8.28 -4.14 -0.20
N VAL A 18 7.47 -4.59 0.75
CA VAL A 18 6.07 -4.16 0.89
C VAL A 18 5.98 -2.69 1.30
N ALA A 19 6.84 -2.22 2.21
CA ALA A 19 6.89 -0.81 2.60
C ALA A 19 7.27 0.10 1.42
N VAL A 20 8.29 -0.29 0.65
CA VAL A 20 8.71 0.45 -0.56
C VAL A 20 7.59 0.52 -1.59
N MET A 21 6.85 -0.57 -1.81
CA MET A 21 5.65 -0.55 -2.66
C MET A 21 4.65 0.52 -2.19
N PHE A 22 4.31 0.52 -0.90
CA PHE A 22 3.33 1.48 -0.37
C PHE A 22 3.81 2.92 -0.50
N TYR A 23 5.10 3.17 -0.28
CA TYR A 23 5.68 4.51 -0.48
C TYR A 23 5.66 4.94 -1.94
N ALA A 24 5.92 4.03 -2.89
CA ALA A 24 5.79 4.34 -4.31
C ALA A 24 4.35 4.75 -4.67
N HIS A 25 3.35 4.05 -4.12
CA HIS A 25 1.93 4.36 -4.34
C HIS A 25 1.50 5.66 -3.64
N ALA A 26 1.98 5.91 -2.42
CA ALA A 26 1.72 7.16 -1.72
C ALA A 26 2.36 8.34 -2.46
N TRP A 27 3.57 8.16 -3.00
CA TRP A 27 4.25 9.18 -3.80
C TRP A 27 3.47 9.53 -5.07
N LEU A 28 2.96 8.52 -5.78
CA LEU A 28 2.08 8.70 -6.93
C LEU A 28 0.87 9.58 -6.55
N LYS A 29 0.23 9.30 -5.42
CA LYS A 29 -0.94 10.07 -4.94
C LYS A 29 -0.58 11.48 -4.48
N ILE A 30 0.59 11.69 -3.88
CA ILE A 30 0.98 13.00 -3.32
C ILE A 30 1.54 13.94 -4.40
N LYS A 31 2.37 13.42 -5.30
CA LYS A 31 3.18 14.24 -6.22
C LYS A 31 2.74 14.16 -7.67
N VAL A 32 2.24 13.01 -8.12
CA VAL A 32 1.84 12.85 -9.53
C VAL A 32 0.37 13.22 -9.72
N PHE A 33 -0.53 12.57 -8.98
CA PHE A 33 -1.97 12.89 -9.04
C PHE A 33 -2.33 14.09 -8.18
N THR A 34 -1.56 14.36 -7.13
CA THR A 34 -1.93 15.20 -5.97
C THR A 34 -3.10 14.60 -5.17
N PRO A 35 -3.24 14.94 -3.87
CA PRO A 35 -4.34 14.39 -3.06
C PRO A 35 -5.72 14.71 -3.63
N ALA A 36 -5.92 15.93 -4.15
CA ALA A 36 -7.17 16.33 -4.79
C ALA A 36 -7.42 15.58 -6.11
N GLY A 37 -6.39 15.36 -6.94
CA GLY A 37 -6.54 14.56 -8.16
C GLY A 37 -6.80 13.08 -7.86
N THR A 38 -6.21 12.54 -6.79
CA THR A 38 -6.51 11.18 -6.32
C THR A 38 -7.96 11.06 -5.85
N ALA A 39 -8.48 12.04 -5.11
CA ALA A 39 -9.89 12.07 -4.70
C ALA A 39 -10.84 12.05 -5.91
N LYS A 40 -10.57 12.87 -6.93
CA LYS A 40 -11.33 12.87 -8.19
C LYS A 40 -11.21 11.54 -8.93
N TYR A 41 -10.03 10.91 -8.92
CA TYR A 41 -9.85 9.59 -9.51
C TYR A 41 -10.71 8.54 -8.81
N PHE A 42 -10.76 8.56 -7.47
CA PHE A 42 -11.63 7.65 -6.71
C PHE A 42 -13.11 7.87 -7.03
N GLU A 43 -13.55 9.12 -7.15
CA GLU A 43 -14.92 9.46 -7.57
C GLU A 43 -15.23 8.91 -8.96
N SER A 44 -14.28 8.95 -9.89
CA SER A 44 -14.43 8.36 -11.23
C SER A 44 -14.59 6.84 -11.22
N LEU A 45 -14.13 6.17 -10.16
CA LEU A 45 -14.31 4.73 -9.92
C LEU A 45 -15.61 4.41 -9.15
N GLY A 46 -16.42 5.42 -8.81
CA GLY A 46 -17.64 5.26 -8.00
C GLY A 46 -17.37 5.13 -6.50
N VAL A 47 -16.17 5.49 -6.04
CA VAL A 47 -15.73 5.42 -4.64
C VAL A 47 -15.72 6.82 -4.01
N PRO A 48 -16.10 7.01 -2.74
CA PRO A 48 -16.05 8.33 -2.11
C PRO A 48 -14.64 8.94 -2.12
N GLY A 49 -14.52 10.18 -2.63
CA GLY A 49 -13.22 10.86 -2.79
C GLY A 49 -12.43 11.04 -1.50
N PHE A 50 -13.09 11.16 -0.33
CA PHE A 50 -12.41 11.29 0.96
C PHE A 50 -11.57 10.06 1.32
N LEU A 51 -11.89 8.88 0.77
CA LEU A 51 -11.10 7.67 0.99
C LEU A 51 -9.69 7.82 0.43
N ALA A 52 -9.44 8.70 -0.55
CA ALA A 52 -8.09 8.94 -1.06
C ALA A 52 -7.13 9.40 0.05
N TYR A 53 -7.58 10.28 0.95
CA TYR A 53 -6.75 10.76 2.06
C TYR A 53 -6.49 9.67 3.10
N LEU A 54 -7.50 8.85 3.40
CA LEU A 54 -7.35 7.69 4.28
C LEU A 54 -6.40 6.65 3.68
N THR A 55 -6.49 6.39 2.38
CA THR A 55 -5.56 5.52 1.66
C THR A 55 -4.14 6.06 1.74
N ILE A 56 -3.90 7.35 1.45
CA ILE A 56 -2.55 7.95 1.57
C ILE A 56 -2.00 7.79 3.00
N ALA A 57 -2.81 8.09 4.02
CA ALA A 57 -2.41 7.95 5.41
C ALA A 57 -2.08 6.49 5.78
N ALA A 58 -2.90 5.54 5.32
CA ALA A 58 -2.69 4.12 5.55
C ALA A 58 -1.43 3.59 4.82
N GLU A 59 -1.17 4.04 3.58
CA GLU A 59 0.02 3.63 2.83
C GLU A 59 1.31 4.13 3.50
N ILE A 60 1.35 5.39 3.93
CA ILE A 60 2.52 5.96 4.63
C ILE A 60 2.67 5.35 6.02
N GLY A 61 1.61 5.39 6.83
CA GLY A 61 1.63 4.91 8.21
C GLY A 61 1.87 3.41 8.28
N GLY A 62 1.11 2.63 7.51
CA GLY A 62 1.25 1.18 7.43
C GLY A 62 2.60 0.75 6.87
N GLY A 63 3.07 1.40 5.79
CA GLY A 63 4.41 1.17 5.24
C GLY A 63 5.51 1.44 6.28
N THR A 64 5.39 2.53 7.06
CA THR A 64 6.34 2.89 8.11
C THR A 64 6.36 1.87 9.23
N LEU A 65 5.19 1.46 9.73
CA LEU A 65 5.10 0.48 10.82
C LEU A 65 5.63 -0.90 10.40
N LEU A 66 5.36 -1.33 9.16
CA LEU A 66 5.95 -2.56 8.60
C LEU A 66 7.47 -2.47 8.50
N LEU A 67 8.00 -1.35 8.00
CA LEU A 67 9.44 -1.12 7.88
C LEU A 67 10.13 -1.19 9.24
N LEU A 68 9.58 -0.49 10.24
CA LEU A 68 10.11 -0.46 11.60
C LEU A 68 9.90 -1.77 12.37
N GLY A 69 9.01 -2.64 11.89
CA GLY A 69 8.74 -3.93 12.54
C GLY A 69 7.77 -3.86 13.71
N ILE A 70 6.96 -2.80 13.78
CA ILE A 70 6.01 -2.56 14.87
C ILE A 70 4.68 -3.24 14.52
N GLU A 71 4.20 -4.15 15.38
CA GLU A 71 2.90 -4.84 15.24
C GLU A 71 2.64 -5.43 13.83
N THR A 72 3.69 -5.95 13.20
CA THR A 72 3.70 -6.30 11.76
C THR A 72 2.54 -7.18 11.32
N ARG A 73 2.12 -8.13 12.16
CA ARG A 73 0.99 -9.03 11.89
C ARG A 73 -0.33 -8.26 11.74
N TRP A 74 -0.62 -7.35 12.67
CA TRP A 74 -1.85 -6.59 12.67
C TRP A 74 -1.85 -5.51 11.59
N ILE A 75 -0.71 -4.83 11.41
CA ILE A 75 -0.58 -3.83 10.35
C ILE A 75 -0.73 -4.46 8.97
N ALA A 76 -0.14 -5.64 8.74
CA ALA A 76 -0.33 -6.37 7.49
C ALA A 76 -1.81 -6.72 7.26
N LEU A 77 -2.52 -7.24 8.29
CA LEU A 77 -3.95 -7.54 8.18
C LEU A 77 -4.80 -6.30 7.88
N LEU A 78 -4.50 -5.16 8.50
CA LEU A 78 -5.21 -3.90 8.24
C LEU A 78 -4.97 -3.35 6.82
N LEU A 79 -3.82 -3.65 6.21
CA LEU A 79 -3.49 -3.25 4.85
C LEU A 79 -4.08 -4.18 3.77
N VAL A 80 -4.52 -5.39 4.14
CA VAL A 80 -5.14 -6.34 3.18
C VAL A 80 -6.38 -5.76 2.49
N PRO A 81 -7.38 -5.19 3.19
CA PRO A 81 -8.55 -4.59 2.52
C PRO A 81 -8.17 -3.47 1.54
N LEU A 82 -7.14 -2.69 1.85
CA LEU A 82 -6.64 -1.62 0.98
C LEU A 82 -6.07 -2.23 -0.31
N ILE A 83 -5.19 -3.22 -0.21
CA ILE A 83 -4.64 -3.91 -1.39
C ILE A 83 -5.75 -4.60 -2.20
N ALA A 84 -6.69 -5.27 -1.53
CA ALA A 84 -7.81 -5.95 -2.19
C ALA A 84 -8.69 -4.97 -2.98
N GLY A 85 -9.02 -3.82 -2.38
CA GLY A 85 -9.73 -2.74 -3.07
C GLY A 85 -8.97 -2.24 -4.30
N THR A 86 -7.67 -2.01 -4.19
CA THR A 86 -6.83 -1.58 -5.31
C THR A 86 -6.79 -2.63 -6.43
N ILE A 87 -6.68 -3.93 -6.10
CA ILE A 87 -6.70 -5.00 -7.12
C ILE A 87 -8.03 -5.01 -7.87
N VAL A 88 -9.16 -4.97 -7.16
CA VAL A 88 -10.48 -5.07 -7.79
C VAL A 88 -10.82 -3.82 -8.61
N LEU A 89 -10.50 -2.63 -8.09
CA LEU A 89 -10.97 -1.37 -8.67
C LEU A 89 -9.98 -0.73 -9.66
N VAL A 90 -8.68 -0.99 -9.50
CA VAL A 90 -7.63 -0.27 -10.25
C VAL A 90 -6.83 -1.23 -11.13
N HIS A 91 -6.24 -2.28 -10.55
CA HIS A 91 -5.23 -3.10 -11.24
C HIS A 91 -5.76 -4.34 -11.95
N GLY A 92 -6.98 -4.80 -11.67
CA GLY A 92 -7.48 -6.09 -12.12
C GLY A 92 -7.30 -6.36 -13.62
N LYS A 93 -7.61 -5.36 -14.47
CA LYS A 93 -7.36 -5.42 -15.93
C LYS A 93 -6.10 -4.66 -16.38
N ASN A 94 -5.60 -3.74 -15.55
CA ASN A 94 -4.60 -2.75 -15.94
C ASN A 94 -3.17 -3.14 -15.55
N GLY A 95 -2.94 -4.25 -14.84
CA GLY A 95 -1.60 -4.63 -14.37
C GLY A 95 -1.03 -3.62 -13.36
N TRP A 96 0.28 -3.66 -13.09
CA TRP A 96 0.93 -2.83 -12.04
C TRP A 96 1.01 -1.34 -12.38
N LEU A 97 1.23 -1.00 -13.65
CA LEU A 97 1.20 0.36 -14.19
C LEU A 97 0.18 0.40 -15.31
N PHE A 98 -0.47 1.54 -15.53
CA PHE A 98 -1.51 1.75 -16.55
C PHE A 98 -0.97 1.75 -18.00
N SER A 99 -0.01 0.87 -18.31
CA SER A 99 0.72 0.77 -19.59
C SER A 99 0.43 -0.54 -20.30
#